data_AF-A0A2C5XK86-F1
#
_entry.id   AF-A0A2C5XK86-F1
#
_cell.length_a   1.000
_cell.length_b   1.000
_cell.length_c   1.000
_cell.angle_alpha   90.00
_cell.angle_beta   90.00
_cell.angle_gamma   90.00
#
_symmetry.space_group_name_H-M   'P 1'
#
loop_
_entity.id
_entity.type
_entity.pdbx_description
1 polymer ?
#
loop_
_entity_poly.entity_id
_entity_poly.type
_entity_poly.pdbx_seq_one_letter_code
_entity_poly.pdbx_strand_id
1 'polypeptide(L)'
;MSSAAASVSQPMASPKAAQDGSAVVVTAAPATTATSNKNMGPQALAAMAEQSCKRLVFLEKVPSPKQTATALGACLKASQALNAQINKAEARGKASASKLAALCIERTGFKLGVNDELRDAVNRVSLCAYSTLTHKNVDLTADCLMTYVKIQSLLGRPETLASIFELYATKPKPVVDKGLVSYVRPRANTIAKAIEPDVADMALQTAIDNRNLDAALGIIEASYSLPAFKRHKLIKYATPPAMTLAAMPFGILGLATGYAAYWQNTMDISTATTIGCIGISGYFCSVGSLGLIAKLSNKDQMKRVTWMPGTPLRYRWLREEERAALDKVACAWGFKETWKHGEETGHEWEGLREYMGYRQMLLDRVEFMDGMS
;
A
#
# COMPACT_ATOMS: atom_id res chain seq x y z
N MET A 1 -22.54 -64.23 -0.86
CA MET A 1 -23.19 -64.11 -2.18
C MET A 1 -22.78 -62.73 -2.70
N SER A 2 -21.70 -62.60 -3.49
CA SER A 2 -21.66 -62.79 -4.97
C SER A 2 -22.73 -61.90 -5.64
N SER A 3 -22.52 -61.03 -6.63
CA SER A 3 -21.40 -60.66 -7.52
C SER A 3 -21.91 -59.49 -8.40
N ALA A 4 -20.98 -58.76 -9.04
CA ALA A 4 -21.08 -58.02 -10.32
C ALA A 4 -22.16 -56.90 -10.48
N ALA A 5 -21.87 -55.65 -10.85
CA ALA A 5 -21.04 -55.05 -11.92
C ALA A 5 -21.67 -55.02 -13.33
N ALA A 6 -21.51 -53.86 -13.98
CA ALA A 6 -21.71 -53.49 -15.40
C ALA A 6 -23.14 -53.21 -15.87
N SER A 7 -23.44 -52.33 -16.83
CA SER A 7 -22.86 -51.11 -17.45
C SER A 7 -23.85 -50.74 -18.59
N VAL A 8 -23.58 -49.65 -19.33
CA VAL A 8 -24.09 -49.31 -20.68
C VAL A 8 -25.18 -48.20 -20.77
N SER A 9 -24.68 -46.99 -21.01
CA SER A 9 -24.94 -46.06 -22.14
C SER A 9 -26.24 -46.15 -22.95
N GLN A 10 -26.92 -45.01 -23.17
CA GLN A 10 -26.95 -44.34 -24.48
C GLN A 10 -27.59 -42.91 -24.43
N PRO A 11 -27.24 -42.02 -25.40
CA PRO A 11 -27.69 -40.63 -25.50
C PRO A 11 -28.72 -40.43 -26.63
N MET A 12 -29.67 -39.50 -26.49
CA MET A 12 -30.50 -38.86 -27.54
C MET A 12 -31.36 -37.78 -26.84
N ALA A 13 -31.78 -36.65 -27.39
CA ALA A 13 -31.68 -36.01 -28.69
C ALA A 13 -32.06 -34.52 -28.48
N SER A 14 -31.58 -33.65 -29.36
CA SER A 14 -32.11 -32.29 -29.54
C SER A 14 -33.57 -32.33 -30.01
N PRO A 15 -34.33 -31.25 -29.79
CA PRO A 15 -35.06 -30.69 -30.92
C PRO A 15 -34.88 -29.18 -31.08
N LYS A 16 -35.18 -28.78 -32.31
CA LYS A 16 -34.91 -27.54 -33.01
C LYS A 16 -36.11 -26.61 -32.91
N ALA A 17 -35.82 -25.31 -32.80
CA ALA A 17 -36.55 -24.11 -33.25
C ALA A 17 -38.09 -24.14 -33.36
N ALA A 18 -38.73 -23.20 -32.65
CA ALA A 18 -39.85 -22.43 -33.16
C ALA A 18 -39.58 -20.94 -32.87
N GLN A 19 -39.53 -20.16 -33.95
CA GLN A 19 -39.48 -18.70 -33.96
C GLN A 19 -40.84 -18.17 -33.51
N ASP A 20 -40.87 -17.13 -32.68
CA ASP A 20 -41.91 -16.13 -32.81
C ASP A 20 -41.33 -14.74 -32.54
N GLY A 21 -41.55 -13.86 -33.51
CA GLY A 21 -41.05 -12.51 -33.53
C GLY A 21 -41.89 -11.61 -32.64
N SER A 22 -41.21 -10.76 -31.88
CA SER A 22 -41.75 -9.45 -31.56
C SER A 22 -40.60 -8.46 -31.53
N ALA A 23 -40.59 -7.63 -32.57
CA ALA A 23 -39.75 -6.47 -32.71
C ALA A 23 -40.01 -5.53 -31.52
N VAL A 24 -39.01 -5.36 -30.67
CA VAL A 24 -38.92 -4.18 -29.80
C VAL A 24 -37.72 -3.39 -30.28
N VAL A 25 -38.07 -2.28 -30.91
CA VAL A 25 -37.24 -1.18 -31.38
C VAL A 25 -36.07 -0.94 -30.42
N VAL A 26 -34.85 -1.18 -30.90
CA VAL A 26 -33.62 -0.70 -30.27
C VAL A 26 -33.59 0.81 -30.48
N THR A 27 -34.26 1.56 -29.62
CA THR A 27 -33.93 2.96 -29.40
C THR A 27 -32.58 2.98 -28.71
N ALA A 28 -31.55 3.22 -29.53
CA ALA A 28 -30.22 3.57 -29.09
C ALA A 28 -30.30 4.77 -28.13
N ALA A 29 -30.20 4.50 -26.82
CA ALA A 29 -29.95 5.53 -25.83
C ALA A 29 -28.48 5.95 -25.97
N PRO A 30 -28.18 7.25 -26.05
CA PRO A 30 -26.87 7.74 -26.41
C PRO A 30 -25.88 7.46 -25.28
N ALA A 31 -24.85 6.68 -25.59
CA ALA A 31 -23.60 6.65 -24.88
C ALA A 31 -22.95 8.04 -25.00
N THR A 32 -23.39 8.96 -24.15
CA THR A 32 -22.84 10.31 -24.06
C THR A 32 -21.99 10.40 -22.81
N THR A 33 -20.84 11.06 -22.96
CA THR A 33 -19.84 11.46 -21.96
C THR A 33 -18.75 10.44 -21.59
N ALA A 34 -17.97 9.99 -22.57
CA ALA A 34 -16.61 9.49 -22.29
C ALA A 34 -15.48 10.26 -23.02
N THR A 35 -15.79 11.31 -23.79
CA THR A 35 -14.83 11.87 -24.76
C THR A 35 -14.75 13.41 -24.82
N SER A 36 -15.00 14.14 -23.73
CA SER A 36 -14.89 15.63 -23.73
C SER A 36 -14.07 16.27 -22.60
N ASN A 37 -13.37 15.52 -21.74
CA ASN A 37 -12.70 16.11 -20.57
C ASN A 37 -11.26 16.61 -20.80
N LYS A 38 -10.71 16.55 -22.03
CA LYS A 38 -9.33 17.00 -22.29
C LYS A 38 -9.16 18.53 -22.37
N ASN A 39 -10.25 19.28 -22.53
CA ASN A 39 -10.22 20.73 -22.77
C ASN A 39 -10.96 21.57 -21.71
N MET A 40 -11.44 20.98 -20.62
CA MET A 40 -12.03 21.77 -19.53
C MET A 40 -10.92 22.52 -18.76
N GLY A 41 -11.16 23.80 -18.49
CA GLY A 41 -10.25 24.64 -17.70
C GLY A 41 -10.05 24.07 -16.27
N PRO A 42 -8.91 24.36 -15.62
CA PRO A 42 -8.55 23.80 -14.31
C PRO A 42 -9.62 24.09 -13.25
N GLN A 43 -10.24 25.28 -13.29
CA GLN A 43 -11.29 25.67 -12.37
C GLN A 43 -12.62 24.92 -12.60
N ALA A 44 -12.96 24.61 -13.86
CA ALA A 44 -14.17 23.87 -14.18
C ALA A 44 -14.07 22.40 -13.72
N LEU A 45 -12.88 21.81 -13.80
CA LEU A 45 -12.60 20.48 -13.25
C LEU A 45 -12.69 20.47 -11.72
N ALA A 46 -12.16 21.49 -11.06
CA ALA A 46 -12.28 21.65 -9.61
C ALA A 46 -13.75 21.82 -9.17
N ALA A 47 -14.52 22.64 -9.89
CA ALA A 47 -15.94 22.84 -9.61
C ALA A 47 -16.77 21.55 -9.76
N MET A 48 -16.46 20.72 -10.76
CA MET A 48 -17.12 19.42 -10.93
C MET A 48 -16.85 18.47 -9.74
N ALA A 49 -15.60 18.40 -9.29
CA ALA A 49 -15.22 17.63 -8.11
C ALA A 49 -15.94 18.16 -6.86
N GLU A 50 -15.97 19.48 -6.66
CA GLU A 50 -16.68 20.14 -5.57
C GLU A 50 -18.16 19.84 -5.54
N GLN A 51 -18.85 19.90 -6.67
CA GLN A 51 -20.27 19.58 -6.73
C GLN A 51 -20.52 18.13 -6.32
N SER A 52 -19.64 17.21 -6.71
CA SER A 52 -19.75 15.80 -6.32
C SER A 52 -19.51 15.58 -4.80
N CYS A 53 -18.51 16.24 -4.20
CA CYS A 53 -18.27 16.19 -2.75
C CYS A 53 -19.44 16.83 -1.98
N LYS A 54 -19.89 18.03 -2.40
CA LYS A 54 -20.98 18.77 -1.75
C LYS A 54 -22.26 17.94 -1.71
N ARG A 55 -22.60 17.24 -2.81
CA ARG A 55 -23.75 16.32 -2.84
C ARG A 55 -23.67 15.21 -1.78
N LEU A 56 -22.48 14.72 -1.44
CA LEU A 56 -22.33 13.73 -0.36
C LEU A 56 -22.46 14.34 1.03
N VAL A 57 -21.93 15.55 1.21
CA VAL A 57 -21.99 16.25 2.51
C VAL A 57 -23.42 16.69 2.84
N PHE A 58 -24.18 17.14 1.84
CA PHE A 58 -25.59 17.53 2.01
C PHE A 58 -26.53 16.33 2.27
N LEU A 59 -26.12 15.11 1.95
CA LEU A 59 -26.87 13.92 2.33
C LEU A 59 -26.63 13.65 3.84
N GLU A 60 -27.55 14.12 4.68
CA GLU A 60 -27.50 13.89 6.13
C GLU A 60 -27.61 12.41 6.51
N LYS A 61 -28.11 11.56 5.61
CA LYS A 61 -28.14 10.10 5.76
C LYS A 61 -26.77 9.50 5.47
N VAL A 62 -26.41 8.43 6.19
CA VAL A 62 -25.16 7.67 5.96
C VAL A 62 -25.05 7.30 4.47
N PRO A 63 -24.10 7.89 3.73
CA PRO A 63 -23.97 7.63 2.31
C PRO A 63 -23.56 6.17 2.10
N SER A 64 -24.17 5.55 1.09
CA SER A 64 -23.79 4.17 0.71
C SER A 64 -22.32 4.15 0.25
N PRO A 65 -21.60 3.02 0.45
CA PRO A 65 -20.19 2.91 0.03
C PRO A 65 -20.00 3.12 -1.49
N LYS A 66 -21.03 2.88 -2.29
CA LYS A 66 -21.01 3.13 -3.75
C LYS A 66 -21.05 4.63 -4.08
N GLN A 67 -21.78 5.42 -3.30
CA GLN A 67 -21.87 6.88 -3.48
C GLN A 67 -20.55 7.56 -3.10
N THR A 68 -19.90 7.12 -2.01
CA THR A 68 -18.58 7.63 -1.61
C THR A 68 -17.52 7.27 -2.65
N ALA A 69 -17.52 6.04 -3.17
CA ALA A 69 -16.64 5.63 -4.25
C ALA A 69 -16.86 6.42 -5.55
N THR A 70 -18.12 6.76 -5.88
CA THR A 70 -18.44 7.54 -7.09
C THR A 70 -17.93 8.98 -6.99
N ALA A 71 -18.08 9.64 -5.84
CA ALA A 71 -17.56 11.00 -5.64
C ALA A 71 -16.02 11.01 -5.62
N LEU A 72 -15.38 10.08 -4.91
CA LEU A 72 -13.92 9.95 -4.94
C LEU A 72 -13.41 9.62 -6.36
N GLY A 73 -14.16 8.81 -7.12
CA GLY A 73 -13.88 8.54 -8.53
C GLY A 73 -13.97 9.79 -9.42
N ALA A 74 -14.90 10.71 -9.14
CA ALA A 74 -14.97 12.00 -9.82
C ALA A 74 -13.76 12.89 -9.47
N CYS A 75 -13.37 12.95 -8.18
CA CYS A 75 -12.16 13.65 -7.74
C CYS A 75 -10.89 13.06 -8.38
N LEU A 76 -10.81 11.74 -8.53
CA LEU A 76 -9.68 11.06 -9.17
C LEU A 76 -9.60 11.41 -10.66
N LYS A 77 -10.72 11.42 -11.38
CA LYS A 77 -10.72 11.85 -12.79
C LYS A 77 -10.27 13.31 -12.93
N ALA A 78 -10.73 14.18 -12.03
CA ALA A 78 -10.31 15.57 -11.99
C ALA A 78 -8.80 15.69 -11.68
N SER A 79 -8.27 14.94 -10.71
CA SER A 79 -6.84 14.98 -10.36
C SER A 79 -5.95 14.43 -11.48
N GLN A 80 -6.39 13.39 -12.20
CA GLN A 80 -5.66 12.89 -13.37
C GLN A 80 -5.57 13.94 -14.48
N ALA A 81 -6.66 14.65 -14.75
CA ALA A 81 -6.69 15.73 -15.74
C ALA A 81 -5.80 16.90 -15.30
N LEU A 82 -5.82 17.27 -14.01
CA LEU A 82 -4.95 18.30 -13.44
C LEU A 82 -3.48 17.88 -13.46
N ASN A 83 -3.15 16.62 -13.14
CA ASN A 83 -1.78 16.12 -13.19
C ASN A 83 -1.20 16.18 -14.61
N ALA A 84 -2.01 15.89 -15.64
CA ALA A 84 -1.58 16.08 -17.02
C ALA A 84 -1.26 17.56 -17.34
N GLN A 85 -1.96 18.51 -16.69
CA GLN A 85 -1.67 19.94 -16.83
C GLN A 85 -0.43 20.34 -16.03
N ILE A 86 -0.25 19.82 -14.81
CA ILE A 86 0.95 20.01 -13.98
C ILE A 86 2.20 19.57 -14.74
N ASN A 87 2.21 18.33 -15.25
CA ASN A 87 3.36 17.80 -16.00
C ASN A 87 3.67 18.61 -17.26
N LYS A 88 2.65 19.10 -17.96
CA LYS A 88 2.83 20.00 -19.12
C LYS A 88 3.41 21.35 -18.69
N ALA A 89 2.95 21.90 -17.56
CA ALA A 89 3.46 23.16 -17.01
C ALA A 89 4.92 23.01 -16.57
N GLU A 90 5.28 21.91 -15.90
CA GLU A 90 6.65 21.61 -15.51
C GLU A 90 7.57 21.39 -16.71
N ALA A 91 7.14 20.64 -17.72
CA ALA A 91 7.90 20.42 -18.94
C ALA A 91 8.18 21.74 -19.69
N ARG A 92 7.17 22.62 -19.77
CA ARG A 92 7.32 23.97 -20.30
C ARG A 92 8.30 24.80 -19.46
N GLY A 93 8.19 24.74 -18.13
CA GLY A 93 9.10 25.42 -17.21
C GLY A 93 10.55 24.99 -17.39
N LYS A 94 10.80 23.67 -17.49
CA LYS A 94 12.13 23.09 -17.75
C LYS A 94 12.67 23.50 -19.12
N ALA A 95 11.86 23.42 -20.17
CA ALA A 95 12.27 23.83 -21.52
C ALA A 95 12.59 25.34 -21.60
N SER A 96 11.82 26.18 -20.91
CA SER A 96 12.10 27.61 -20.79
C SER A 96 13.38 27.87 -19.99
N ALA A 97 13.60 27.15 -18.88
CA ALA A 97 14.82 27.28 -18.09
C ALA A 97 16.07 26.87 -18.89
N SER A 98 16.01 25.77 -19.66
CA SER A 98 17.11 25.35 -20.53
C SER A 98 17.39 26.35 -21.64
N LYS A 99 16.35 26.94 -22.24
CA LYS A 99 16.51 28.01 -23.25
C LYS A 99 17.12 29.27 -22.64
N LEU A 100 16.74 29.64 -21.42
CA LEU A 100 17.29 30.82 -20.74
C LEU A 100 18.73 30.59 -20.27
N ALA A 101 19.06 29.40 -19.77
CA ALA A 101 20.43 29.01 -19.45
C ALA A 101 21.33 29.03 -20.70
N ALA A 102 20.80 28.61 -21.86
CA ALA A 102 21.51 28.72 -23.13
C ALA A 102 21.67 30.18 -23.62
N LEU A 103 20.80 31.09 -23.18
CA LEU A 103 20.85 32.51 -23.54
C LEU A 103 21.63 33.38 -22.53
N CYS A 104 22.07 32.82 -21.38
CA CYS A 104 22.75 33.54 -20.30
C CYS A 104 22.05 34.86 -19.89
N ILE A 105 20.72 34.95 -20.00
CA ILE A 105 19.97 36.16 -19.65
C ILE A 105 19.62 36.11 -18.16
N GLU A 106 20.05 37.14 -17.42
CA GLU A 106 19.76 37.32 -16.00
C GLU A 106 18.30 37.79 -15.78
N ARG A 107 17.72 37.40 -14.66
CA ARG A 107 16.28 37.29 -14.44
C ARG A 107 15.64 38.59 -13.96
N THR A 108 14.98 39.35 -14.83
CA THR A 108 13.96 40.34 -14.41
C THR A 108 12.55 39.79 -14.56
N GLY A 109 12.02 39.22 -13.47
CA GLY A 109 10.65 39.50 -13.02
C GLY A 109 9.43 38.85 -13.67
N PHE A 110 9.51 37.92 -14.63
CA PHE A 110 8.30 37.30 -15.20
C PHE A 110 7.76 36.14 -14.32
N LYS A 111 6.91 36.44 -13.33
CA LYS A 111 6.13 35.42 -12.60
C LYS A 111 4.94 34.99 -13.47
N LEU A 112 4.99 33.78 -14.04
CA LEU A 112 3.87 33.18 -14.77
C LEU A 112 2.64 33.03 -13.85
N GLY A 113 1.66 33.93 -14.00
CA GLY A 113 0.37 33.88 -13.29
C GLY A 113 -0.48 32.63 -13.56
N VAL A 114 -0.14 31.85 -14.60
CA VAL A 114 -0.83 30.59 -14.96
C VAL A 114 -0.67 29.49 -13.90
N ASN A 115 0.34 29.58 -13.03
CA ASN A 115 0.50 28.60 -11.97
C ASN A 115 -0.46 28.81 -10.80
N ASP A 116 -0.96 30.02 -10.57
CA ASP A 116 -1.75 30.32 -9.36
C ASP A 116 -3.16 29.74 -9.45
N GLU A 117 -3.84 29.92 -10.59
CA GLU A 117 -5.15 29.30 -10.83
C GLU A 117 -5.11 27.77 -10.79
N LEU A 118 -4.02 27.18 -11.27
CA LEU A 118 -3.80 25.74 -11.26
C LEU A 118 -3.53 25.25 -9.83
N ARG A 119 -2.71 25.97 -9.06
CA ARG A 119 -2.48 25.69 -7.64
C ARG A 119 -3.77 25.80 -6.83
N ASP A 120 -4.60 26.79 -7.11
CA ASP A 120 -5.91 26.97 -6.48
C ASP A 120 -6.88 25.85 -6.83
N ALA A 121 -6.92 25.40 -8.09
CA ALA A 121 -7.71 24.24 -8.47
C ALA A 121 -7.24 22.97 -7.73
N VAL A 122 -5.93 22.75 -7.62
CA VAL A 122 -5.32 21.63 -6.87
C VAL A 122 -5.67 21.72 -5.38
N ASN A 123 -5.52 22.90 -4.76
CA ASN A 123 -5.94 23.20 -3.38
C ASN A 123 -7.39 22.78 -3.17
N ARG A 124 -8.31 23.28 -4.00
CA ARG A 124 -9.75 23.01 -3.88
C ARG A 124 -10.08 21.53 -3.99
N VAL A 125 -9.50 20.81 -4.96
CA VAL A 125 -9.73 19.36 -5.11
C VAL A 125 -9.19 18.58 -3.90
N SER A 126 -8.00 18.92 -3.41
CA SER A 126 -7.42 18.28 -2.22
C SER A 126 -8.27 18.51 -0.96
N LEU A 127 -8.73 19.75 -0.73
CA LEU A 127 -9.60 20.10 0.39
C LEU A 127 -11.00 19.47 0.27
N CYS A 128 -11.54 19.35 -0.94
CA CYS A 128 -12.79 18.63 -1.21
C CYS A 128 -12.68 17.15 -0.82
N ALA A 129 -11.62 16.50 -1.27
CA ALA A 129 -11.36 15.10 -0.95
C ALA A 129 -11.15 14.90 0.56
N TYR A 130 -10.36 15.79 1.19
CA TYR A 130 -10.14 15.79 2.63
C TYR A 130 -11.44 15.98 3.42
N SER A 131 -12.19 17.04 3.14
CA SER A 131 -13.47 17.35 3.84
C SER A 131 -14.53 16.25 3.68
N THR A 132 -14.57 15.59 2.52
CA THR A 132 -15.46 14.45 2.29
C THR A 132 -15.10 13.27 3.21
N LEU A 133 -13.81 12.99 3.39
CA LEU A 133 -13.33 11.89 4.22
C LEU A 133 -13.35 12.21 5.71
N THR A 134 -13.19 13.45 6.12
CA THR A 134 -13.30 13.85 7.53
C THR A 134 -14.74 13.88 8.02
N HIS A 135 -15.72 14.01 7.10
CA HIS A 135 -17.14 14.08 7.46
C HIS A 135 -17.61 12.88 8.30
N LYS A 136 -18.39 13.16 9.35
CA LYS A 136 -18.78 12.18 10.39
C LYS A 136 -19.57 10.99 9.84
N ASN A 137 -20.36 11.21 8.79
CA ASN A 137 -21.27 10.20 8.24
C ASN A 137 -20.61 9.24 7.25
N VAL A 138 -19.38 9.51 6.82
CA VAL A 138 -18.69 8.71 5.79
C VAL A 138 -17.89 7.58 6.44
N ASP A 139 -18.19 6.33 6.07
CA ASP A 139 -17.38 5.17 6.45
C ASP A 139 -16.02 5.21 5.75
N LEU A 140 -14.93 5.16 6.52
CA LEU A 140 -13.57 5.06 6.00
C LEU A 140 -13.20 3.59 5.75
N THR A 141 -13.37 3.16 4.51
CA THR A 141 -12.97 1.83 3.99
C THR A 141 -11.55 1.90 3.40
N ALA A 142 -10.83 0.77 3.38
CA ALA A 142 -9.50 0.66 2.78
C ALA A 142 -9.45 1.13 1.32
N ASP A 143 -10.47 0.81 0.51
CA ASP A 143 -10.55 1.25 -0.90
C ASP A 143 -10.66 2.78 -1.04
N CYS A 144 -11.38 3.42 -0.11
CA CYS A 144 -11.51 4.88 -0.07
C CYS A 144 -10.16 5.52 0.30
N LEU A 145 -9.43 4.92 1.24
CA LEU A 145 -8.10 5.35 1.63
C LEU A 145 -7.10 5.22 0.47
N MET A 146 -7.08 4.08 -0.22
CA MET A 146 -6.23 3.88 -1.38
C MET A 146 -6.53 4.89 -2.49
N THR A 147 -7.81 5.14 -2.78
CA THR A 147 -8.23 6.12 -3.78
C THR A 147 -7.79 7.53 -3.39
N TYR A 148 -7.88 7.88 -2.10
CA TYR A 148 -7.41 9.16 -1.60
C TYR A 148 -5.90 9.35 -1.73
N VAL A 149 -5.11 8.36 -1.32
CA VAL A 149 -3.64 8.41 -1.46
C VAL A 149 -3.25 8.56 -2.92
N LYS A 150 -3.95 7.86 -3.84
CA LYS A 150 -3.77 8.05 -5.29
C LYS A 150 -4.15 9.45 -5.77
N ILE A 151 -5.20 10.06 -5.21
CA ILE A 151 -5.56 11.44 -5.55
C ILE A 151 -4.46 12.40 -5.10
N GLN A 152 -3.97 12.26 -3.87
CA GLN A 152 -2.94 13.15 -3.32
C GLN A 152 -1.56 12.93 -3.96
N SER A 153 -1.25 11.70 -4.38
CA SER A 153 -0.03 11.41 -5.13
C SER A 153 0.01 12.12 -6.48
N LEU A 154 -1.14 12.19 -7.16
CA LEU A 154 -1.30 12.92 -8.42
C LEU A 154 -1.29 14.44 -8.24
N LEU A 155 -1.68 14.94 -7.07
CA LEU A 155 -1.75 16.37 -6.76
C LEU A 155 -0.47 16.92 -6.14
N GLY A 156 0.45 16.05 -5.68
CA GLY A 156 1.70 16.45 -5.04
C GLY A 156 1.50 17.08 -3.65
N ARG A 157 0.56 16.58 -2.85
CA ARG A 157 0.24 17.16 -1.53
C ARG A 157 0.29 16.13 -0.40
N PRO A 158 1.45 15.99 0.28
CA PRO A 158 1.63 14.97 1.30
C PRO A 158 1.14 15.39 2.70
N GLU A 159 0.97 16.69 2.97
CA GLU A 159 0.68 17.24 4.31
C GLU A 159 -0.58 16.65 4.96
N THR A 160 -1.58 16.30 4.15
CA THR A 160 -2.86 15.76 4.64
C THR A 160 -2.89 14.23 4.77
N LEU A 161 -1.83 13.54 4.36
CA LEU A 161 -1.79 12.08 4.35
C LEU A 161 -1.68 11.50 5.75
N ALA A 162 -0.77 12.04 6.58
CA ALA A 162 -0.55 11.59 7.95
C ALA A 162 -1.83 11.71 8.79
N SER A 163 -2.51 12.86 8.72
CA SER A 163 -3.76 13.09 9.47
C SER A 163 -4.88 12.14 9.06
N ILE A 164 -4.99 11.78 7.78
CA ILE A 164 -6.00 10.81 7.32
C ILE A 164 -5.67 9.39 7.74
N PHE A 165 -4.40 9.01 7.85
CA PHE A 165 -4.02 7.71 8.40
C PHE A 165 -4.38 7.60 9.88
N GLU A 166 -4.16 8.65 10.66
CA GLU A 166 -4.63 8.70 12.06
C GLU A 166 -6.16 8.64 12.17
N LEU A 167 -6.86 9.37 11.30
CA LEU A 167 -8.32 9.31 11.22
C LEU A 167 -8.80 7.91 10.82
N TYR A 168 -8.13 7.21 9.91
CA TYR A 168 -8.50 5.84 9.53
C TYR A 168 -8.49 4.88 10.72
N ALA A 169 -7.53 5.06 11.63
CA ALA A 169 -7.40 4.27 12.85
C ALA A 169 -8.41 4.65 13.93
N THR A 170 -8.76 5.93 14.06
CA THR A 170 -9.55 6.46 15.19
C THR A 170 -11.02 6.76 14.87
N LYS A 171 -11.38 6.93 13.60
CA LYS A 171 -12.69 7.46 13.18
C LYS A 171 -13.85 6.53 13.56
N PRO A 172 -14.88 7.03 14.26
CA PRO A 172 -16.06 6.24 14.60
C PRO A 172 -16.80 5.77 13.35
N LYS A 173 -17.26 4.51 13.36
CA LYS A 173 -18.05 3.93 12.28
C LYS A 173 -19.53 4.27 12.48
N PRO A 174 -20.19 5.02 11.60
CA PRO A 174 -21.64 5.15 11.60
C PRO A 174 -22.30 3.79 11.33
N VAL A 175 -23.16 3.36 12.25
CA VAL A 175 -24.02 2.19 12.12
C VAL A 175 -25.46 2.70 12.21
N VAL A 176 -26.26 2.41 11.19
CA VAL A 176 -27.69 2.72 11.21
C VAL A 176 -28.38 1.64 12.03
N ASP A 177 -28.77 1.98 13.25
CA ASP A 177 -29.57 1.11 14.11
C ASP A 177 -30.98 1.69 14.23
N LYS A 178 -31.97 0.96 13.72
CA LYS A 178 -33.41 1.32 13.78
C LYS A 178 -33.73 2.76 13.31
N GLY A 179 -33.02 3.27 12.30
CA GLY A 179 -33.23 4.61 11.76
C GLY A 179 -32.50 5.74 12.50
N LEU A 180 -31.84 5.45 13.63
CA LEU A 180 -30.88 6.36 14.26
C LEU A 180 -29.44 6.02 13.81
N VAL A 181 -28.64 7.06 13.58
CA VAL A 181 -27.21 6.90 13.30
C VAL A 181 -26.46 6.80 14.62
N SER A 182 -26.06 5.58 14.99
CA SER A 182 -25.18 5.31 16.12
C SER A 182 -23.73 5.31 15.67
N TYR A 183 -22.82 5.80 16.50
CA TYR A 183 -21.40 5.89 16.17
C TYR A 183 -20.60 4.93 17.04
N VAL A 184 -20.08 3.86 16.43
CA VAL A 184 -19.28 2.86 17.14
C VAL A 184 -17.81 3.25 17.05
N ARG A 185 -17.17 3.51 18.19
CA ARG A 185 -15.73 3.79 18.26
C ARG A 185 -14.96 2.53 17.84
N PRO A 186 -14.15 2.56 16.76
CA PRO A 186 -13.36 1.41 16.38
C PRO A 186 -12.26 1.15 17.40
N ARG A 187 -11.86 -0.12 17.48
CA ARG A 187 -10.60 -0.48 18.13
C ARG A 187 -9.47 -0.19 17.15
N ALA A 188 -8.65 0.83 17.46
CA ALA A 188 -7.48 1.21 16.66
C ALA A 188 -6.43 0.09 16.53
N ASN A 189 -6.52 -0.96 17.35
CA ASN A 189 -5.61 -2.10 17.36
C ASN A 189 -6.15 -3.33 16.59
N THR A 190 -7.20 -3.15 15.79
CA THR A 190 -7.79 -4.22 14.97
C THR A 190 -7.09 -4.34 13.62
N ILE A 191 -6.89 -5.57 13.16
CA ILE A 191 -6.20 -5.90 11.90
C ILE A 191 -6.93 -5.32 10.69
N ALA A 192 -8.26 -5.24 10.72
CA ALA A 192 -9.07 -4.61 9.68
C ALA A 192 -8.76 -3.11 9.49
N LYS A 193 -8.09 -2.48 10.46
CA LYS A 193 -7.64 -1.08 10.40
C LYS A 193 -6.14 -0.95 10.13
N ALA A 194 -5.46 -2.05 9.80
CA ALA A 194 -4.10 -1.97 9.31
C ALA A 194 -4.06 -1.31 7.93
N ILE A 195 -3.10 -0.42 7.73
CA ILE A 195 -2.83 0.21 6.44
C ILE A 195 -1.99 -0.76 5.62
N GLU A 196 -2.33 -0.92 4.34
CA GLU A 196 -1.59 -1.77 3.43
C GLU A 196 -0.20 -1.17 3.14
N PRO A 197 0.89 -1.97 3.13
CA PRO A 197 2.24 -1.46 2.91
C PRO A 197 2.37 -0.72 1.57
N ASP A 198 1.71 -1.20 0.52
CA ASP A 198 1.75 -0.58 -0.81
C ASP A 198 1.15 0.83 -0.82
N VAL A 199 0.10 1.06 -0.03
CA VAL A 199 -0.54 2.38 0.12
C VAL A 199 0.35 3.31 0.93
N ALA A 200 0.99 2.80 1.99
CA ALA A 200 1.94 3.56 2.80
C ALA A 200 3.20 3.95 2.01
N ASP A 201 3.73 3.03 1.20
CA ASP A 201 4.88 3.28 0.32
C ASP A 201 4.57 4.33 -0.74
N MET A 202 3.37 4.29 -1.34
CA MET A 202 2.93 5.32 -2.29
C MET A 202 2.83 6.69 -1.61
N ALA A 203 2.26 6.76 -0.42
CA ALA A 203 2.19 8.00 0.36
C ALA A 203 3.60 8.53 0.71
N LEU A 204 4.48 7.65 1.15
CA LEU A 204 5.86 8.00 1.50
C LEU A 204 6.65 8.51 0.29
N GLN A 205 6.52 7.85 -0.86
CA GLN A 205 7.15 8.31 -2.10
C GLN A 205 6.67 9.72 -2.47
N THR A 206 5.38 10.02 -2.29
CA THR A 206 4.87 11.36 -2.60
C THR A 206 5.39 12.42 -1.64
N ALA A 207 5.65 12.08 -0.37
CA ALA A 207 6.29 13.00 0.56
C ALA A 207 7.75 13.25 0.21
N ILE A 208 8.48 12.20 -0.22
CA ILE A 208 9.84 12.29 -0.74
C ILE A 208 9.89 13.19 -1.99
N ASP A 209 8.98 12.98 -2.94
CA ASP A 209 8.96 13.72 -4.20
C ASP A 209 8.70 15.21 -3.97
N ASN A 210 7.87 15.55 -2.97
CA ASN A 210 7.59 16.92 -2.56
C ASN A 210 8.60 17.50 -1.55
N ARG A 211 9.65 16.75 -1.18
CA ARG A 211 10.72 17.18 -0.27
C ARG A 211 10.20 17.69 1.09
N ASN A 212 9.13 17.10 1.61
CA ASN A 212 8.59 17.46 2.92
C ASN A 212 8.92 16.36 3.95
N LEU A 213 9.91 16.62 4.81
CA LEU A 213 10.42 15.64 5.76
C LEU A 213 9.43 15.35 6.89
N ASP A 214 8.80 16.41 7.40
CA ASP A 214 7.81 16.29 8.48
C ASP A 214 6.62 15.43 8.04
N ALA A 215 6.11 15.65 6.82
CA ALA A 215 5.06 14.81 6.26
C ALA A 215 5.51 13.35 6.07
N ALA A 216 6.76 13.10 5.66
CA ALA A 216 7.29 11.75 5.50
C ALA A 216 7.40 11.01 6.84
N LEU A 217 7.90 11.67 7.88
CA LEU A 217 7.98 11.11 9.23
C LEU A 217 6.58 10.86 9.80
N GLY A 218 5.67 11.83 9.68
CA GLY A 218 4.28 11.68 10.11
C GLY A 218 3.56 10.52 9.41
N ILE A 219 3.83 10.29 8.12
CA ILE A 219 3.31 9.12 7.40
C ILE A 219 3.87 7.82 7.98
N ILE A 220 5.16 7.74 8.29
CA ILE A 220 5.79 6.54 8.87
C ILE A 220 5.19 6.23 10.25
N GLU A 221 5.00 7.26 11.06
CA GLU A 221 4.37 7.14 12.38
C GLU A 221 2.91 6.70 12.27
N ALA A 222 2.14 7.33 11.39
CA ALA A 222 0.73 7.03 11.20
C ALA A 222 0.45 5.74 10.39
N SER A 223 1.48 5.04 9.89
CA SER A 223 1.33 3.78 9.15
C SER A 223 2.05 2.60 9.81
N TYR A 224 3.39 2.51 9.67
CA TYR A 224 4.18 1.36 10.09
C TYR A 224 4.29 1.22 11.61
N SER A 225 4.21 2.34 12.34
CA SER A 225 4.40 2.33 13.79
C SER A 225 3.19 1.79 14.57
N LEU A 226 2.00 1.73 13.93
CA LEU A 226 0.75 1.34 14.58
C LEU A 226 0.74 -0.12 15.04
N PRO A 227 0.08 -0.42 16.18
CA PRO A 227 -0.04 -1.79 16.66
C PRO A 227 -0.92 -2.65 15.73
N ALA A 228 -1.87 -2.05 15.01
CA ALA A 228 -2.67 -2.73 14.00
C ALA A 228 -1.80 -3.28 12.85
N PHE A 229 -0.85 -2.49 12.36
CA PHE A 229 0.09 -2.90 11.30
C PHE A 229 0.99 -4.06 11.77
N LYS A 230 1.53 -3.95 12.99
CA LYS A 230 2.35 -5.00 13.61
C LYS A 230 1.60 -6.33 13.74
N ARG A 231 0.32 -6.29 14.11
CA ARG A 231 -0.54 -7.48 14.17
C ARG A 231 -0.86 -8.04 12.79
N HIS A 232 -1.16 -7.18 11.83
CA HIS A 232 -1.37 -7.59 10.44
C HIS A 232 -0.13 -8.28 9.88
N LYS A 233 1.06 -7.73 10.13
CA LYS A 233 2.36 -8.34 9.75
C LYS A 233 2.54 -9.71 10.39
N LEU A 234 2.25 -9.84 11.69
CA LEU A 234 2.29 -11.13 12.38
C LEU A 234 1.39 -12.16 11.70
N ILE A 235 0.13 -11.82 11.42
CA ILE A 235 -0.77 -12.78 10.77
C ILE A 235 -0.32 -13.07 9.33
N LYS A 236 0.00 -12.04 8.53
CA LYS A 236 0.34 -12.23 7.10
C LYS A 236 1.62 -13.05 6.91
N TYR A 237 2.65 -12.81 7.72
CA TYR A 237 3.97 -13.41 7.52
C TYR A 237 4.32 -14.55 8.49
N ALA A 238 3.70 -14.63 9.67
CA ALA A 238 3.92 -15.74 10.60
C ALA A 238 2.92 -16.89 10.40
N THR A 239 1.72 -16.64 9.87
CA THR A 239 0.74 -17.72 9.64
C THR A 239 1.22 -18.74 8.60
N PRO A 240 1.75 -18.35 7.43
CA PRO A 240 2.23 -19.32 6.45
C PRO A 240 3.28 -20.30 7.00
N PRO A 241 4.40 -19.85 7.63
CA PRO A 241 5.38 -20.78 8.18
C PRO A 241 4.82 -21.59 9.36
N ALA A 242 3.95 -21.02 10.18
CA ALA A 242 3.31 -21.76 11.27
C ALA A 242 2.42 -22.90 10.75
N MET A 243 1.65 -22.65 9.69
CA MET A 243 0.83 -23.67 9.02
C MET A 243 1.70 -24.75 8.39
N THR A 244 2.80 -24.38 7.73
CA THR A 244 3.76 -25.36 7.19
C THR A 244 4.36 -26.22 8.28
N LEU A 245 4.76 -25.63 9.42
CA LEU A 245 5.33 -26.35 10.54
C LEU A 245 4.30 -27.27 11.22
N ALA A 246 3.03 -26.86 11.27
CA ALA A 246 1.94 -27.70 11.78
C ALA A 246 1.59 -28.87 10.83
N ALA A 247 1.70 -28.67 9.52
CA ALA A 247 1.47 -29.71 8.52
C ALA A 247 2.67 -30.66 8.32
N MET A 248 3.86 -30.22 8.73
CA MET A 248 5.12 -30.96 8.61
C MET A 248 5.07 -32.42 9.09
N PRO A 249 4.58 -32.76 10.31
CA PRO A 249 4.56 -34.16 10.76
C PRO A 249 3.73 -35.08 9.85
N PHE A 250 2.63 -34.60 9.29
CA PHE A 250 1.81 -35.38 8.35
C PHE A 250 2.54 -35.62 7.03
N GLY A 251 3.27 -34.61 6.53
CA GLY A 251 4.11 -34.75 5.34
C GLY A 251 5.26 -35.74 5.55
N ILE A 252 5.91 -35.70 6.72
CA ILE A 252 7.00 -36.62 7.07
C ILE A 252 6.49 -38.07 7.14
N LEU A 253 5.34 -38.29 7.78
CA LEU A 253 4.72 -39.62 7.85
C LEU A 253 4.37 -40.16 6.45
N GLY A 254 3.80 -39.32 5.58
CA GLY A 254 3.50 -39.70 4.20
C GLY A 254 4.76 -40.08 3.39
N LEU A 255 5.82 -39.29 3.51
CA LEU A 255 7.10 -39.59 2.85
C LEU A 255 7.77 -40.85 3.39
N ALA A 256 7.76 -41.04 4.71
CA ALA A 256 8.37 -42.21 5.35
C ALA A 256 7.62 -43.51 5.02
N THR A 257 6.28 -43.48 4.99
CA THR A 257 5.47 -44.64 4.60
C THR A 257 5.66 -45.00 3.12
N GLY A 258 5.74 -44.01 2.23
CA GLY A 258 6.07 -44.24 0.82
C GLY A 258 7.48 -44.84 0.64
N TYR A 259 8.47 -44.32 1.37
CA TYR A 259 9.82 -44.88 1.36
C TYR A 259 9.84 -46.35 1.83
N ALA A 260 9.16 -46.63 2.95
CA ALA A 260 9.07 -47.99 3.51
C ALA A 260 8.35 -48.98 2.58
N ALA A 261 7.32 -48.54 1.85
CA ALA A 261 6.52 -49.41 1.00
C ALA A 261 7.16 -49.74 -0.36
N TYR A 262 7.89 -48.79 -0.97
CA TYR A 262 8.36 -48.93 -2.35
C TYR A 262 9.86 -49.21 -2.49
N TRP A 263 10.69 -48.73 -1.55
CA TRP A 263 12.15 -48.81 -1.70
C TRP A 263 12.84 -49.73 -0.70
N GLN A 264 12.20 -50.08 0.42
CA GLN A 264 12.82 -50.92 1.44
C GLN A 264 12.24 -52.33 1.45
N ASN A 265 13.06 -53.34 1.11
CA ASN A 265 12.67 -54.76 1.11
C ASN A 265 13.30 -55.59 2.25
N THR A 266 14.09 -54.96 3.12
CA THR A 266 14.96 -55.68 4.07
C THR A 266 14.50 -55.59 5.54
N MET A 267 13.61 -54.67 5.89
CA MET A 267 13.04 -54.57 7.24
C MET A 267 11.51 -54.56 7.18
N ASP A 268 10.87 -54.84 8.33
CA ASP A 268 9.43 -54.69 8.48
C ASP A 268 8.99 -53.22 8.31
N ILE A 269 7.82 -53.03 7.69
CA ILE A 269 7.27 -51.74 7.29
C ILE A 269 7.16 -50.78 8.48
N SER A 270 6.84 -51.30 9.68
CA SER A 270 6.70 -50.49 10.90
C SER A 270 8.04 -49.89 11.35
N THR A 271 9.09 -50.69 11.36
CA THR A 271 10.46 -50.28 11.74
C THR A 271 11.08 -49.35 10.69
N ALA A 272 10.91 -49.68 9.40
CA ALA A 272 11.29 -48.85 8.26
C ALA A 272 10.68 -47.44 8.33
N THR A 273 9.37 -47.36 8.59
CA THR A 273 8.65 -46.08 8.67
C THR A 273 9.13 -45.24 9.86
N THR A 274 9.38 -45.87 11.02
CA THR A 274 9.83 -45.16 12.23
C THR A 274 11.22 -44.56 12.04
N ILE A 275 12.16 -45.35 11.51
CA ILE A 275 13.52 -44.90 11.22
C ILE A 275 13.50 -43.80 10.15
N GLY A 276 12.69 -43.98 9.09
CA GLY A 276 12.50 -42.97 8.04
C GLY A 276 11.93 -41.66 8.60
N CYS A 277 10.93 -41.72 9.48
CA CYS A 277 10.37 -40.54 10.14
C CYS A 277 11.42 -39.79 10.96
N ILE A 278 12.23 -40.51 11.76
CA ILE A 278 13.29 -39.91 12.58
C ILE A 278 14.33 -39.24 11.67
N GLY A 279 14.79 -39.93 10.62
CA GLY A 279 15.79 -39.41 9.69
C GLY A 279 15.31 -38.17 8.94
N ILE A 280 14.12 -38.24 8.34
CA ILE A 280 13.52 -37.13 7.59
C ILE A 280 13.24 -35.94 8.53
N SER A 281 12.69 -36.18 9.71
CA SER A 281 12.45 -35.13 10.71
C SER A 281 13.75 -34.47 11.18
N GLY A 282 14.81 -35.26 11.41
CA GLY A 282 16.12 -34.74 11.79
C GLY A 282 16.70 -33.80 10.74
N TYR A 283 16.60 -34.18 9.46
CA TYR A 283 17.04 -33.34 8.34
C TYR A 283 16.26 -32.02 8.27
N PHE A 284 14.93 -32.07 8.29
CA PHE A 284 14.10 -30.86 8.23
C PHE A 284 14.29 -29.94 9.44
N CYS A 285 14.49 -30.48 10.64
CA CYS A 285 14.77 -29.68 11.82
C CYS A 285 16.14 -28.97 11.72
N SER A 286 17.16 -29.72 11.29
CA SER A 286 18.53 -29.19 11.16
C SER A 286 18.62 -28.12 10.05
N VAL A 287 18.13 -28.41 8.84
CA VAL A 287 18.17 -27.47 7.72
C VAL A 287 17.18 -26.31 7.94
N GLY A 288 16.00 -26.59 8.51
CA GLY A 288 15.00 -25.56 8.81
C GLY A 288 15.48 -24.55 9.84
N SER A 289 16.17 -24.99 10.90
CA SER A 289 16.76 -24.08 11.89
C SER A 289 17.86 -23.20 11.28
N LEU A 290 18.73 -23.78 10.45
CA LEU A 290 19.78 -23.03 9.74
C LEU A 290 19.18 -21.99 8.78
N GLY A 291 18.15 -22.37 8.02
CA GLY A 291 17.44 -21.47 7.12
C GLY A 291 16.75 -20.32 7.84
N LEU A 292 16.16 -20.59 9.02
CA LEU A 292 15.57 -19.54 9.85
C LEU A 292 16.61 -18.53 10.33
N ILE A 293 17.76 -19.00 10.80
CA ILE A 293 18.87 -18.13 11.23
C ILE A 293 19.39 -17.31 10.05
N ALA A 294 19.62 -17.94 8.89
CA ALA A 294 20.07 -17.26 7.69
C ALA A 294 19.08 -16.16 7.27
N LYS A 295 17.78 -16.44 7.29
CA LYS A 295 16.73 -15.48 6.93
C LYS A 295 16.62 -14.33 7.94
N LEU A 296 16.79 -14.60 9.23
CA LEU A 296 16.79 -13.55 10.27
C LEU A 296 18.10 -12.74 10.31
N SER A 297 19.19 -13.31 9.79
CA SER A 297 20.51 -12.69 9.75
C SER A 297 20.80 -11.93 8.46
N ASN A 298 19.97 -12.06 7.42
CA ASN A 298 20.19 -11.36 6.16
C ASN A 298 20.15 -9.82 6.36
N LYS A 299 21.19 -9.12 5.89
CA LYS A 299 21.43 -7.68 6.11
C LYS A 299 21.37 -6.84 4.84
N ASP A 300 21.10 -7.41 3.67
CA ASP A 300 21.15 -6.69 2.38
C ASP A 300 20.19 -5.50 2.26
N GLN A 301 19.22 -5.39 3.17
CA GLN A 301 18.24 -4.31 3.19
C GLN A 301 18.72 -3.06 3.94
N MET A 302 19.89 -3.08 4.57
CA MET A 302 20.41 -1.97 5.39
C MET A 302 21.45 -1.18 4.60
N LYS A 303 21.03 -0.09 3.94
CA LYS A 303 21.95 0.77 3.19
C LYS A 303 22.55 1.86 4.07
N ARG A 304 21.71 2.70 4.66
CA ARG A 304 22.12 3.81 5.55
C ARG A 304 21.64 3.60 6.98
N VAL A 305 20.42 3.08 7.14
CA VAL A 305 19.79 2.91 8.45
C VAL A 305 20.01 1.50 8.96
N THR A 306 20.75 1.40 10.07
CA THR A 306 21.07 0.14 10.75
C THR A 306 20.43 0.08 12.13
N TRP A 307 20.31 -1.13 12.68
CA TRP A 307 19.83 -1.30 14.05
C TRP A 307 20.91 -0.91 15.06
N MET A 308 20.52 -0.29 16.17
CA MET A 308 21.42 -0.07 17.31
C MET A 308 21.91 -1.42 17.87
N PRO A 309 23.20 -1.56 18.26
CA PRO A 309 23.68 -2.79 18.88
C PRO A 309 22.87 -3.12 20.15
N GLY A 310 22.67 -4.41 20.43
CA GLY A 310 21.83 -4.87 21.55
C GLY A 310 20.32 -4.93 21.28
N THR A 311 19.84 -4.47 20.12
CA THR A 311 18.43 -4.63 19.75
C THR A 311 18.07 -6.11 19.52
N PRO A 312 17.11 -6.68 20.27
CA PRO A 312 16.67 -8.07 20.10
C PRO A 312 16.03 -8.35 18.73
N LEU A 313 16.30 -9.54 18.17
CA LEU A 313 15.86 -9.97 16.82
C LEU A 313 14.34 -9.83 16.60
N ARG A 314 13.52 -10.13 17.62
CA ARG A 314 12.05 -10.01 17.53
C ARG A 314 11.60 -8.59 17.19
N TYR A 315 12.25 -7.58 17.77
CA TYR A 315 11.90 -6.18 17.57
C TYR A 315 12.40 -5.69 16.22
N ARG A 316 13.56 -6.19 15.75
CA ARG A 316 14.07 -5.92 14.40
C ARG A 316 13.08 -6.42 13.36
N TRP A 317 12.69 -7.70 13.44
CA TRP A 317 11.75 -8.28 12.50
C TRP A 317 10.39 -7.57 12.48
N LEU A 318 9.85 -7.20 13.66
CA LEU A 318 8.56 -6.53 13.76
C LEU A 318 8.58 -5.12 13.16
N ARG A 319 9.68 -4.37 13.37
CA ARG A 319 9.87 -2.99 12.90
C ARG A 319 10.68 -2.88 11.60
N GLU A 320 10.90 -3.99 10.90
CA GLU A 320 11.72 -3.99 9.68
C GLU A 320 11.14 -3.09 8.58
N GLU A 321 9.82 -3.00 8.45
CA GLU A 321 9.18 -2.10 7.46
C GLU A 321 9.37 -0.63 7.83
N GLU A 322 9.30 -0.31 9.12
CA GLU A 322 9.55 1.05 9.66
C GLU A 322 11.00 1.47 9.36
N ARG A 323 11.95 0.56 9.57
CA ARG A 323 13.36 0.80 9.22
C ARG A 323 13.54 0.97 7.71
N ALA A 324 12.96 0.10 6.89
CA ALA A 324 13.07 0.18 5.44
C ALA A 324 12.47 1.49 4.88
N ALA A 325 11.36 1.96 5.45
CA ALA A 325 10.77 3.25 5.13
C ALA A 325 11.69 4.42 5.51
N LEU A 326 12.30 4.38 6.71
CA LEU A 326 13.28 5.37 7.14
C LEU A 326 14.57 5.35 6.30
N ASP A 327 15.00 4.17 5.83
CA ASP A 327 16.13 4.02 4.92
C ASP A 327 15.84 4.67 3.56
N LYS A 328 14.62 4.50 3.01
CA LYS A 328 14.19 5.20 1.78
C LYS A 328 14.21 6.72 1.95
N VAL A 329 13.73 7.23 3.10
CA VAL A 329 13.78 8.66 3.45
C VAL A 329 15.23 9.13 3.55
N ALA A 330 16.08 8.41 4.30
CA ALA A 330 17.50 8.76 4.45
C ALA A 330 18.23 8.78 3.10
N CYS A 331 18.02 7.80 2.24
CA CYS A 331 18.60 7.76 0.89
C CYS A 331 18.07 8.88 -0.03
N ALA A 332 16.85 9.38 0.20
CA ALA A 332 16.28 10.45 -0.61
C ALA A 332 16.76 11.84 -0.17
N TRP A 333 16.89 12.07 1.15
CA TRP A 333 17.33 13.34 1.72
C TRP A 333 18.84 13.50 1.71
N GLY A 334 19.59 12.42 1.92
CA GLY A 334 21.04 12.42 1.87
C GLY A 334 21.60 12.42 0.44
N PHE A 335 22.91 12.51 0.33
CA PHE A 335 23.65 12.32 -0.90
C PHE A 335 23.42 10.92 -1.48
N LYS A 336 23.31 10.84 -2.80
CA LYS A 336 23.19 9.54 -3.49
C LYS A 336 24.51 8.79 -3.59
N GLU A 337 25.62 9.52 -3.47
CA GLU A 337 26.97 8.98 -3.59
C GLU A 337 27.45 8.39 -2.26
N THR A 338 27.86 7.12 -2.26
CA THR A 338 28.23 6.40 -1.02
C THR A 338 29.43 7.02 -0.30
N TRP A 339 30.39 7.57 -1.03
CA TRP A 339 31.59 8.20 -0.46
C TRP A 339 31.36 9.56 0.19
N LYS A 340 30.19 10.19 -0.01
CA LYS A 340 29.81 11.44 0.66
C LYS A 340 28.88 11.22 1.85
N HIS A 341 28.50 9.97 2.11
CA HIS A 341 27.73 9.64 3.29
C HIS A 341 28.49 10.12 4.54
N GLY A 342 27.78 10.67 5.52
CA GLY A 342 28.37 11.21 6.76
C GLY A 342 28.91 12.65 6.72
N GLU A 343 29.06 13.27 5.54
CA GLU A 343 29.37 14.71 5.43
C GLU A 343 28.10 15.60 5.49
N GLU A 344 26.93 14.97 5.61
CA GLU A 344 25.64 15.64 5.59
C GLU A 344 25.39 16.43 6.87
N THR A 345 25.18 17.73 6.70
CA THR A 345 24.88 18.68 7.77
C THR A 345 23.62 19.45 7.41
N GLY A 346 22.80 19.72 8.41
CA GLY A 346 21.55 20.45 8.24
C GLY A 346 20.56 20.12 9.33
N HIS A 347 19.73 21.11 9.69
CA HIS A 347 18.74 20.99 10.75
C HIS A 347 17.76 19.82 10.51
N GLU A 348 17.34 19.62 9.26
CA GLU A 348 16.46 18.50 8.88
C GLU A 348 17.16 17.13 9.00
N TRP A 349 18.45 17.07 8.67
CA TRP A 349 19.24 15.84 8.74
C TRP A 349 19.56 15.45 10.19
N GLU A 350 19.90 16.43 11.02
CA GLU A 350 20.09 16.25 12.47
C GLU A 350 18.79 15.83 13.15
N GLY A 351 17.66 16.46 12.81
CA GLY A 351 16.34 16.06 13.31
C GLY A 351 15.98 14.63 12.91
N LEU A 352 16.30 14.22 11.67
CA LEU A 352 16.11 12.83 11.23
C LEU A 352 16.99 11.86 12.02
N ARG A 353 18.26 12.22 12.28
CA ARG A 353 19.19 11.41 13.08
C ARG A 353 18.71 11.25 14.53
N GLU A 354 18.22 12.33 15.14
CA GLU A 354 17.65 12.30 16.49
C GLU A 354 16.40 11.41 16.54
N TYR A 355 15.50 11.59 15.57
CA TYR A 355 14.29 10.79 15.43
C TYR A 355 14.59 9.28 15.33
N MET A 356 15.60 8.90 14.53
CA MET A 356 16.05 7.50 14.43
C MET A 356 16.67 6.99 15.74
N GLY A 357 17.42 7.85 16.44
CA GLY A 357 18.00 7.55 17.75
C GLY A 357 16.94 7.13 18.77
N TYR A 358 15.83 7.87 18.86
CA TYR A 358 14.69 7.51 19.73
C TYR A 358 14.09 6.14 19.38
N ARG A 359 14.16 5.72 18.12
CA ARG A 359 13.61 4.44 17.63
C ARG A 359 14.61 3.26 17.72
N GLN A 360 15.78 3.44 18.33
CA GLN A 360 16.86 2.44 18.40
C GLN A 360 17.43 2.07 17.03
N MET A 361 17.46 3.04 16.12
CA MET A 361 18.07 2.94 14.80
C MET A 361 19.24 3.93 14.73
N LEU A 362 20.28 3.55 14.01
CA LEU A 362 21.47 4.36 13.78
C LEU A 362 21.53 4.69 12.29
N LEU A 363 21.55 5.99 12.01
CA LEU A 363 21.85 6.53 10.69
C LEU A 363 23.38 6.55 10.51
N ASP A 364 23.84 6.07 9.35
CA ASP A 364 25.22 6.09 8.88
C ASP A 364 26.21 5.60 9.95
N ARG A 365 26.17 4.29 10.21
CA ARG A 365 27.15 3.65 11.09
C ARG A 365 28.50 3.60 10.38
N VAL A 366 29.53 4.10 11.07
CA VAL A 366 30.93 4.17 10.60
C VAL A 366 31.43 2.85 9.98
N GLU A 367 31.09 1.71 10.58
CA GLU A 367 31.48 0.37 10.11
C GLU A 367 30.97 0.01 8.70
N PHE A 368 29.92 0.68 8.21
CA PHE A 368 29.32 0.43 6.90
C PHE A 368 29.56 1.58 5.91
N MET A 369 30.40 2.55 6.28
CA MET A 369 30.77 3.63 5.39
C MET A 369 31.98 3.23 4.57
N ASP A 370 31.86 3.35 3.24
CA ASP A 370 32.95 3.06 2.31
C ASP A 370 34.17 3.93 2.65
N GLY A 371 35.33 3.30 2.89
CA GLY A 371 36.60 4.00 3.14
C GLY A 371 36.98 4.22 4.61
N MET A 372 36.17 3.79 5.58
CA MET A 372 36.48 3.88 7.02
C MET A 372 36.72 2.53 7.71
N SER A 373 36.94 1.44 6.95
CA SER A 373 37.21 0.08 7.44
C SER A 373 38.67 -0.35 7.32
#